data_AF-A0A967KJT5-F1
#
_entry.id   AF-A0A967KJT5-F1
#
_cell.length_a   1.000
_cell.length_b   1.000
_cell.length_c   1.000
_cell.angle_alpha   90.00
_cell.angle_beta   90.00
_cell.angle_gamma   90.00
#
_symmetry.space_group_name_H-M   'P 1'
#
loop_
_entity.id
_entity.type
_entity.pdbx_description
1 polymer ?
#
loop_
_entity_poly.entity_id
_entity_poly.type
_entity_poly.pdbx_seq_one_letter_code
_entity_poly.pdbx_strand_id
1 'polypeptide(L)'
;RGQVWRLLTGHFVHFGTGHLAVNLAAFAIILGWAWRSGRLGSSLLLLLAGCPVLGLLLLLSGADWYAGLSGILHGMLVLLIMRLPIGLRVAGLAVVLVKLLWQFNTGGESNFLDPALPVSQASHWFGVALGVVFHYLESAARVRLTGT
;
A
#
# COMPACT_ATOMS: atom_id res chain seq x y z
N ARG A 1 -23.77 -12.04 -5.65
CA ARG A 1 -22.34 -12.43 -5.70
C ARG A 1 -21.94 -12.42 -7.17
N GLY A 2 -20.86 -11.72 -7.56
CA GLY A 2 -20.50 -11.52 -8.98
C GLY A 2 -19.90 -10.15 -9.34
N GLN A 3 -19.88 -9.20 -8.41
CA GLN A 3 -19.35 -7.85 -8.64
C GLN A 3 -17.83 -7.76 -8.41
N VAL A 4 -17.08 -8.70 -8.98
CA VAL A 4 -15.61 -8.81 -8.81
C VAL A 4 -14.88 -7.54 -9.24
N TRP A 5 -15.44 -6.83 -10.22
CA TRP A 5 -14.92 -5.53 -10.67
C TRP A 5 -14.80 -4.52 -9.53
N ARG A 6 -15.61 -4.60 -8.46
CA ARG A 6 -15.52 -3.69 -7.31
C ARG A 6 -14.20 -3.80 -6.57
N LEU A 7 -13.63 -5.00 -6.47
CA LEU A 7 -12.34 -5.20 -5.81
C LEU A 7 -11.18 -4.77 -6.70
N LEU A 8 -11.37 -4.79 -8.03
CA LEU A 8 -10.39 -4.33 -9.02
C LEU A 8 -10.43 -2.80 -9.21
N THR A 9 -11.61 -2.18 -9.18
CA THR A 9 -11.78 -0.73 -9.38
C THR A 9 -11.89 0.04 -8.06
N GLY A 10 -11.97 -0.65 -6.93
CA GLY A 10 -12.09 -0.05 -5.59
C GLY A 10 -10.98 0.93 -5.24
N HIS A 11 -9.80 0.82 -5.88
CA HIS A 11 -8.70 1.79 -5.75
C HIS A 11 -9.11 3.22 -6.11
N PHE A 12 -10.10 3.39 -6.99
CA PHE A 12 -10.59 4.69 -7.46
C PHE A 12 -11.85 5.16 -6.74
N VAL A 13 -12.49 4.30 -5.95
CA VAL A 13 -13.69 4.63 -5.19
C VAL A 13 -13.28 5.01 -3.77
N HIS A 14 -13.87 6.08 -3.24
CA HIS A 14 -13.57 6.56 -1.89
C HIS A 14 -14.87 6.79 -1.13
N PHE A 15 -14.86 6.53 0.17
CA PHE A 15 -16.01 6.72 1.06
C PHE A 15 -16.46 8.17 1.23
N GLY A 16 -15.61 9.14 0.87
CA GLY A 16 -15.92 10.57 0.96
C GLY A 16 -14.73 11.43 0.55
N THR A 17 -14.95 12.75 0.50
CA THR A 17 -13.94 13.74 0.10
C THR A 17 -12.76 13.77 1.06
N GLY A 18 -12.99 13.61 2.36
CA GLY A 18 -11.90 13.50 3.35
C GLY A 18 -10.97 12.32 3.07
N HIS A 19 -11.54 11.13 2.84
CA HIS A 19 -10.74 9.92 2.55
C HIS A 19 -9.95 10.08 1.25
N LEU A 20 -10.58 10.64 0.21
CA LEU A 20 -9.89 11.00 -1.03
C LEU A 20 -8.73 11.98 -0.76
N ALA A 21 -8.96 13.05 -0.01
CA ALA A 21 -7.96 14.07 0.28
C ALA A 21 -6.73 13.49 1.01
N VAL A 22 -6.94 12.63 2.02
CA VAL A 22 -5.83 11.99 2.73
C VAL A 22 -5.06 11.01 1.84
N ASN A 23 -5.75 10.23 0.99
CA ASN A 23 -5.06 9.36 0.03
C ASN A 23 -4.25 10.17 -0.98
N LEU A 24 -4.79 11.28 -1.51
CA LEU A 24 -4.06 12.15 -2.43
C LEU A 24 -2.86 12.84 -1.76
N ALA A 25 -3.01 13.31 -0.52
CA ALA A 25 -1.92 13.89 0.23
C ALA A 25 -0.80 12.86 0.49
N ALA A 26 -1.16 11.66 0.95
CA ALA A 26 -0.22 10.57 1.14
C ALA A 26 0.46 10.17 -0.18
N PHE A 27 -0.30 10.09 -1.27
CA PHE A 27 0.23 9.80 -2.60
C PHE A 27 1.24 10.86 -3.04
N ALA A 28 0.92 12.15 -2.89
CA ALA A 28 1.82 13.25 -3.24
C ALA A 28 3.13 13.21 -2.42
N ILE A 29 3.04 12.96 -1.11
CA ILE A 29 4.22 12.82 -0.23
C ILE A 29 5.09 11.64 -0.66
N ILE A 30 4.46 10.47 -0.91
CA ILE A 30 5.17 9.26 -1.35
C ILE A 30 5.83 9.49 -2.71
N LEU A 31 5.15 10.12 -3.67
CA LEU A 31 5.74 10.44 -4.96
C LEU A 31 6.90 11.44 -4.83
N GLY A 32 6.76 12.45 -3.97
CA GLY A 32 7.84 13.40 -3.67
C GLY A 32 9.07 12.71 -3.10
N TRP A 33 8.89 11.79 -2.15
CA TRP A 33 9.99 10.98 -1.61
C TRP A 33 10.56 10.02 -2.65
N ALA A 34 9.72 9.35 -3.44
CA ALA A 34 10.14 8.46 -4.51
C ALA A 34 10.98 9.21 -5.56
N TRP A 35 10.58 10.42 -5.93
CA TRP A 35 11.34 11.28 -6.82
C TRP A 35 12.70 11.64 -6.24
N ARG A 36 12.74 12.16 -5.00
CA ARG A 36 13.98 12.54 -4.31
C ARG A 36 14.97 11.37 -4.14
N SER A 37 14.46 10.15 -4.03
CA SER A 37 15.26 8.93 -3.83
C SER A 37 15.61 8.18 -5.12
N GLY A 38 15.24 8.69 -6.30
CA GLY A 38 15.46 8.00 -7.58
C GLY A 38 14.63 6.72 -7.75
N ARG A 39 13.52 6.60 -7.01
CA ARG A 39 12.62 5.45 -6.95
C ARG A 39 11.26 5.72 -7.61
N LEU A 40 11.10 6.85 -8.31
CA LEU A 40 9.82 7.19 -8.93
C LEU A 40 9.36 6.08 -9.88
N GLY A 41 10.25 5.59 -10.76
CA GLY A 41 9.92 4.51 -11.70
C GLY A 41 9.42 3.24 -11.01
N SER A 42 10.14 2.74 -9.99
CA SER A 42 9.71 1.57 -9.22
C SER A 42 8.38 1.79 -8.50
N SER A 43 8.16 3.00 -7.98
CA SER A 43 6.94 3.33 -7.24
C SER A 43 5.73 3.43 -8.17
N LEU A 44 5.90 4.01 -9.36
CA LEU A 44 4.86 4.05 -10.40
C LEU A 44 4.60 2.65 -10.97
N LEU A 45 5.63 1.82 -11.14
CA LEU A 45 5.44 0.44 -11.57
C LEU A 45 4.68 -0.38 -10.52
N LEU A 46 5.00 -0.21 -9.24
CA LEU A 46 4.22 -0.82 -8.16
C LEU A 46 2.78 -0.29 -8.11
N LEU A 47 2.54 0.99 -8.38
CA LEU A 47 1.17 1.51 -8.52
C LEU A 47 0.41 0.80 -9.65
N LEU A 48 1.00 0.73 -10.84
CA LEU A 48 0.36 0.17 -12.03
C LEU A 48 0.15 -1.35 -11.93
N ALA A 49 1.18 -2.09 -11.52
CA ALA A 49 1.14 -3.55 -11.43
C ALA A 49 0.53 -4.03 -10.10
N GLY A 50 0.69 -3.27 -9.02
CA GLY A 50 0.19 -3.63 -7.70
C GLY A 50 -1.32 -3.50 -7.58
N CYS A 51 -1.96 -2.51 -8.22
CA CYS A 51 -3.42 -2.36 -8.22
C CYS A 51 -4.18 -3.65 -8.62
N PRO A 52 -3.93 -4.25 -9.81
CA PRO A 52 -4.62 -5.47 -10.20
C PRO A 52 -4.25 -6.67 -9.31
N VAL A 53 -2.99 -6.78 -8.87
CA VAL A 53 -2.56 -7.87 -7.99
C VAL A 53 -3.24 -7.76 -6.62
N LEU A 54 -3.28 -6.57 -6.03
CA LEU A 54 -3.97 -6.33 -4.75
C LEU A 54 -5.47 -6.63 -4.87
N GLY A 55 -6.11 -6.19 -5.96
CA GLY A 55 -7.51 -6.48 -6.21
C GLY A 55 -7.79 -7.98 -6.33
N LEU A 56 -6.88 -8.74 -6.96
CA LEU A 56 -6.96 -10.20 -7.02
C LEU A 56 -6.74 -10.85 -5.64
N LEU A 57 -5.76 -10.39 -4.85
CA LEU A 57 -5.53 -10.90 -3.49
C LEU A 57 -6.74 -10.69 -2.58
N LEU A 58 -7.39 -9.53 -2.68
CA LEU A 58 -8.63 -9.23 -1.96
C LEU A 58 -9.79 -10.13 -2.41
N LEU A 59 -9.89 -10.40 -3.71
CA LEU A 59 -10.88 -11.34 -4.23
C LEU A 59 -10.66 -12.75 -3.66
N LEU A 60 -9.42 -13.23 -3.67
CA LEU A 60 -9.05 -14.56 -3.18
C LEU A 60 -9.17 -14.68 -1.66
N SER A 61 -9.02 -13.58 -0.91
CA SER A 61 -9.22 -13.56 0.54
C SER A 61 -10.70 -13.55 0.95
N GLY A 62 -11.64 -13.51 -0.01
CA GLY A 62 -13.06 -13.42 0.27
C GLY A 62 -13.50 -12.06 0.80
N ALA A 63 -12.78 -10.98 0.48
CA ALA A 63 -13.17 -9.64 0.91
C ALA A 63 -14.50 -9.23 0.24
N ASP A 64 -15.49 -8.85 1.04
CA ASP A 64 -16.82 -8.45 0.52
C ASP A 64 -16.83 -7.02 -0.04
N TRP A 65 -15.89 -6.17 0.37
CA TRP A 65 -15.81 -4.78 -0.02
C TRP A 65 -14.38 -4.24 0.03
N TYR A 66 -14.11 -3.23 -0.79
CA TYR A 66 -12.85 -2.50 -0.83
C TYR A 66 -13.07 -1.12 -1.47
N ALA A 67 -12.47 -0.09 -0.88
CA ALA A 67 -12.49 1.27 -1.41
C ALA A 67 -11.25 2.04 -0.92
N GLY A 68 -10.59 2.75 -1.84
CA GLY A 68 -9.49 3.66 -1.58
C GLY A 68 -8.16 3.16 -2.12
N LEU A 69 -7.21 4.08 -2.29
CA LEU A 69 -5.86 3.79 -2.78
C LEU A 69 -4.90 3.32 -1.67
N SER A 70 -5.32 3.42 -0.41
CA SER A 70 -4.47 3.29 0.77
C SER A 70 -3.69 1.97 0.82
N GLY A 71 -4.25 0.85 0.36
CA GLY A 71 -3.53 -0.42 0.27
C GLY A 71 -2.25 -0.32 -0.58
N ILE A 72 -2.37 0.22 -1.79
CA ILE A 72 -1.21 0.45 -2.67
C ILE A 72 -0.25 1.47 -2.08
N LEU A 73 -0.76 2.53 -1.43
CA LEU A 73 0.09 3.53 -0.78
C LEU A 73 0.95 2.92 0.34
N HIS A 74 0.45 1.94 1.10
CA HIS A 74 1.28 1.22 2.08
C HIS A 74 2.39 0.42 1.39
N GLY A 75 2.11 -0.21 0.25
CA GLY A 75 3.13 -0.91 -0.53
C GLY A 75 4.21 0.03 -1.06
N MET A 76 3.82 1.17 -1.63
CA MET A 76 4.76 2.19 -2.09
C MET A 76 5.59 2.76 -0.94
N LEU A 77 4.96 3.03 0.22
CA LEU A 77 5.67 3.50 1.41
C LEU A 77 6.72 2.47 1.87
N VAL A 78 6.35 1.20 1.97
CA VAL A 78 7.27 0.14 2.39
C VAL A 78 8.41 -0.04 1.38
N LEU A 79 8.12 0.04 0.07
CA LEU A 79 9.14 0.00 -0.98
C LEU A 79 10.23 1.07 -0.78
N LEU A 80 9.85 2.27 -0.33
CA LEU A 80 10.76 3.37 -0.02
C LEU A 80 11.48 3.16 1.33
N ILE A 81 10.76 2.75 2.37
CA ILE A 81 11.34 2.44 3.70
C ILE A 81 12.44 1.39 3.59
N MET A 82 12.27 0.37 2.74
CA MET A 82 13.23 -0.71 2.53
C MET A 82 14.58 -0.23 1.96
N ARG A 83 14.70 1.02 1.50
CA ARG A 83 15.97 1.63 1.05
C ARG A 83 16.64 2.50 2.11
N LEU A 84 15.98 2.73 3.24
CA LEU A 84 16.57 3.49 4.34
C LEU A 84 17.71 2.70 5.02
N PRO A 85 18.65 3.40 5.69
CA PRO A 85 19.60 2.79 6.62
C PRO A 85 18.87 1.92 7.64
N ILE A 86 19.53 0.87 8.13
CA ILE A 86 18.87 -0.19 8.93
C ILE A 86 18.07 0.37 10.13
N GLY A 87 18.61 1.35 10.86
CA GLY A 87 17.90 1.96 12.00
C GLY A 87 16.60 2.65 11.60
N LEU A 88 16.64 3.49 10.56
CA LEU A 88 15.45 4.19 10.05
C LEU A 88 14.47 3.23 9.36
N ARG A 89 14.97 2.18 8.71
CA ARG A 89 14.16 1.13 8.10
C ARG A 89 13.37 0.38 9.15
N VAL A 90 14.04 -0.08 10.21
CA VAL A 90 13.40 -0.78 11.32
C VAL A 90 12.38 0.11 12.00
N ALA A 91 12.72 1.37 12.28
CA ALA A 91 11.78 2.33 12.87
C ALA A 91 10.56 2.56 11.97
N GLY A 92 10.76 2.79 10.67
CA GLY A 92 9.68 2.99 9.71
C GLY A 92 8.75 1.77 9.59
N LEU A 93 9.32 0.57 9.50
CA LEU A 93 8.54 -0.67 9.48
C LEU A 93 7.79 -0.90 10.80
N ALA A 94 8.39 -0.57 11.93
CA ALA A 94 7.74 -0.65 13.24
C ALA A 94 6.53 0.28 13.33
N VAL A 95 6.63 1.52 12.82
CA VAL A 95 5.48 2.45 12.76
C VAL A 95 4.35 1.89 11.89
N VAL A 96 4.67 1.34 10.73
CA VAL A 96 3.67 0.69 9.84
C VAL A 96 3.02 -0.51 10.54
N LEU A 97 3.82 -1.34 11.22
CA LEU A 97 3.33 -2.51 11.95
C LEU A 97 2.42 -2.13 13.11
N VAL A 98 2.82 -1.16 13.94
CA VAL A 98 2.01 -0.67 15.06
C VAL A 98 0.67 -0.15 14.56
N LYS A 99 0.65 0.61 13.46
CA LYS A 99 -0.59 1.07 12.82
C LYS A 99 -1.48 -0.09 12.38
N LEU A 100 -0.93 -1.10 11.73
CA LEU A 100 -1.68 -2.27 11.26
C LEU A 100 -2.26 -3.08 12.41
N LEU A 101 -1.47 -3.29 13.47
CA LEU A 101 -1.93 -3.97 14.68
C LEU A 101 -3.01 -3.19 15.40
N TRP A 102 -2.91 -1.86 15.46
CA TRP A 102 -3.97 -1.01 15.99
C TRP A 102 -5.28 -1.22 15.23
N GLN A 103 -5.24 -1.15 13.89
CA GLN A 103 -6.42 -1.36 13.05
C GLN A 103 -7.03 -2.75 13.21
N PHE A 104 -6.18 -3.77 13.38
CA PHE A 104 -6.61 -5.14 13.63
C PHE A 104 -7.37 -5.26 14.95
N ASN A 105 -6.82 -4.70 16.03
CA ASN A 105 -7.44 -4.77 17.35
C ASN A 105 -8.74 -3.97 17.46
N THR A 106 -8.90 -2.89 16.68
CA THR A 106 -10.14 -2.08 16.68
C THR A 106 -11.15 -2.51 15.60
N GLY A 107 -10.99 -3.67 14.97
CA GLY A 107 -11.93 -4.16 13.96
C GLY A 107 -12.05 -3.28 12.69
N GLY A 108 -11.10 -2.36 12.46
CA GLY A 108 -11.16 -1.42 11.34
C GLY A 108 -12.10 -0.23 11.54
N GLU A 109 -12.65 -0.04 12.76
CA GLU A 109 -13.48 1.13 13.16
C GLU A 109 -12.64 2.38 13.46
N SER A 110 -11.32 2.32 13.33
CA SER A 110 -10.42 3.44 13.64
C SER A 110 -9.92 4.13 12.37
N ASN A 111 -10.84 4.51 11.49
CA ASN A 111 -10.48 5.41 10.41
C ASN A 111 -10.24 6.80 10.97
N PHE A 112 -9.09 7.39 10.67
CA PHE A 112 -8.66 8.67 11.26
C PHE A 112 -9.64 9.82 10.96
N LEU A 113 -10.40 9.72 9.87
CA LEU A 113 -11.31 10.77 9.41
C LEU A 113 -12.75 10.56 9.86
N ASP A 114 -13.17 9.31 10.03
CA ASP A 114 -14.51 8.95 10.46
C ASP A 114 -14.52 7.51 10.97
N PRO A 115 -14.67 7.30 12.29
CA PRO A 115 -14.74 5.97 12.88
C PRO A 115 -15.85 5.07 12.29
N ALA A 116 -16.90 5.66 11.71
CA ALA A 116 -17.99 4.92 11.08
C ALA A 116 -17.64 4.40 9.68
N LEU A 117 -16.55 4.88 9.07
CA LEU A 117 -16.10 4.41 7.75
C LEU A 117 -15.18 3.20 7.90
N PRO A 118 -15.60 2.02 7.42
CA PRO A 118 -14.82 0.82 7.64
C PRO A 118 -13.48 0.88 6.90
N VAL A 119 -12.44 0.29 7.48
CA VAL A 119 -11.10 0.17 6.86
C VAL A 119 -10.85 -1.25 6.39
N SER A 120 -10.48 -1.42 5.12
CA SER A 120 -10.15 -2.74 4.56
C SER A 120 -8.76 -3.16 5.04
N GLN A 121 -8.70 -3.79 6.21
CA GLN A 121 -7.43 -4.17 6.84
C GLN A 121 -6.59 -5.10 5.95
N ALA A 122 -7.24 -6.08 5.30
CA ALA A 122 -6.61 -6.99 4.37
C ALA A 122 -5.86 -6.23 3.26
N SER A 123 -6.43 -5.13 2.76
CA SER A 123 -5.80 -4.33 1.70
C SER A 123 -4.49 -3.69 2.14
N HIS A 124 -4.39 -3.26 3.41
CA HIS A 124 -3.17 -2.66 3.94
C HIS A 124 -2.09 -3.73 4.16
N TRP A 125 -2.45 -4.90 4.70
CA TRP A 125 -1.53 -6.02 4.86
C TRP A 125 -0.97 -6.51 3.52
N PHE A 126 -1.84 -6.75 2.54
CA PHE A 126 -1.43 -7.14 1.19
C PHE A 126 -0.61 -6.04 0.50
N GLY A 127 -0.98 -4.77 0.71
CA GLY A 127 -0.19 -3.63 0.26
C GLY A 127 1.24 -3.66 0.77
N VAL A 128 1.44 -3.81 2.08
CA VAL A 128 2.76 -3.95 2.70
C VAL A 128 3.52 -5.13 2.12
N ALA A 129 2.88 -6.30 2.01
CA ALA A 129 3.49 -7.50 1.45
C ALA A 129 3.98 -7.27 0.00
N LEU A 130 3.15 -6.63 -0.84
CA LEU A 130 3.53 -6.25 -2.20
C LEU A 130 4.75 -5.33 -2.22
N GLY A 131 4.80 -4.32 -1.34
CA GLY A 131 5.96 -3.44 -1.23
C GLY A 131 7.26 -4.18 -0.91
N VAL A 132 7.22 -5.13 0.03
CA VAL A 132 8.36 -5.99 0.38
C VAL A 132 8.78 -6.86 -0.78
N VAL A 133 7.85 -7.60 -1.38
CA VAL A 133 8.12 -8.50 -2.52
C VAL A 133 8.72 -7.71 -3.68
N PHE A 134 8.13 -6.57 -4.03
CA PHE A 134 8.59 -5.73 -5.12
C PHE A 134 10.02 -5.22 -4.89
N HIS A 135 10.36 -4.83 -3.65
CA HIS A 135 11.72 -4.44 -3.29
C HIS A 135 12.73 -5.55 -3.56
N TYR A 136 12.43 -6.79 -3.17
CA TYR A 136 13.32 -7.93 -3.37
C TYR A 136 13.42 -8.34 -4.84
N LEU A 137 12.32 -8.35 -5.58
CA LEU A 137 12.33 -8.61 -7.02
C LEU A 137 13.21 -7.62 -7.77
N GLU A 138 13.08 -6.32 -7.46
CA GLU A 138 13.90 -5.30 -8.09
C GLU A 138 15.38 -5.42 -7.70
N SER A 139 15.67 -5.76 -6.45
CA SER A 139 17.05 -5.95 -5.98
C SER A 139 17.71 -7.15 -6.67
N ALA A 140 16.98 -8.25 -6.83
CA ALA A 140 17.45 -9.42 -7.56
C ALA A 140 17.67 -9.14 -9.06
N ALA A 141 16.77 -8.39 -9.69
CA ALA A 141 16.92 -8.00 -11.10
C ALA A 141 18.15 -7.11 -11.31
N ARG A 142 18.42 -6.17 -10.39
CA ARG A 142 19.61 -5.30 -10.45
C ARG A 142 20.92 -6.10 -10.37
N VAL A 143 21.03 -7.02 -9.40
CA VAL A 143 22.21 -7.89 -9.25
C VAL A 143 22.51 -8.66 -10.54
N ARG A 144 21.47 -9.24 -11.17
CA ARG A 144 21.61 -9.98 -12.43
C ARG A 144 22.09 -9.13 -13.61
N LEU A 145 21.66 -7.87 -13.67
CA LEU A 145 22.02 -6.96 -14.77
C LEU A 145 23.40 -6.32 -14.58
N THR A 146 23.88 -6.17 -13.34
CA THR A 146 25.19 -5.57 -13.04
C THR A 146 26.33 -6.59 -12.91
N GLY A 147 26.03 -7.89 -12.89
CA GLY A 147 27.03 -8.96 -12.91
C GLY A 147 27.93 -9.04 -11.67
N THR A 148 27.50 -8.43 -10.56
CA THR A 148 28.18 -8.47 -9.25
C THR A 148 27.61 -9.58 -8.39
#